data_AF-A0A4S2ARB3-F1
#
_entry.id   AF-A0A4S2ARB3-F1
#
_cell.length_a   1.000
_cell.length_b   1.000
_cell.length_c   1.000
_cell.angle_alpha   90.00
_cell.angle_beta   90.00
_cell.angle_gamma   90.00
#
_symmetry.space_group_name_H-M   'P 1'
#
loop_
_entity.id
_entity.type
_entity.pdbx_description
1 polymer ?
#
loop_
_entity_poly.entity_id
_entity_poly.type
_entity_poly.pdbx_seq_one_letter_code
_entity_poly.pdbx_strand_id
1 'polypeptide(L)'
;MVKTRVVNIRKETCDVYIGRAGHGKDGYFGNPFRLEVTMARGSTLDRYRKYFYHRLGTDDEFRKRIGKLQGKTLGCFCKPNPCHGDIIKEYLDRLAENADEVVIGKIHWKGCSYPVREIDTDNRTFRVSVESLRDEMINDIRNGIYETMEACEEIDGYCTDEELCTLSDVELYKMYC
;
A
#
# COMPACT_ATOMS: atom_id res chain seq x y z
N MET A 1 23.12 2.94 6.11
CA MET A 1 21.91 3.74 6.39
C MET A 1 21.35 3.35 7.75
N VAL A 2 20.76 4.30 8.49
CA VAL A 2 20.06 3.98 9.74
C VAL A 2 18.78 3.22 9.39
N LYS A 3 18.56 2.06 10.02
CA LYS A 3 17.36 1.24 9.78
C LYS A 3 16.17 1.78 10.58
N THR A 4 15.01 1.84 9.94
CA THR A 4 13.74 2.13 10.60
C THR A 4 13.46 1.08 11.67
N ARG A 5 13.01 1.49 12.86
CA ARG A 5 12.68 0.58 13.97
C ARG A 5 11.37 0.95 14.62
N VAL A 6 10.69 -0.03 15.21
CA VAL A 6 9.40 0.15 15.89
C VAL A 6 9.57 -0.13 17.37
N VAL A 7 9.24 0.84 18.22
CA VAL A 7 9.45 0.76 19.68
C VAL A 7 8.15 0.94 20.45
N ASN A 8 8.15 0.46 21.69
CA ASN A 8 7.09 0.81 22.63
C ASN A 8 7.38 2.19 23.25
N ILE A 9 6.50 3.16 23.03
CA ILE A 9 6.70 4.54 23.52
C ILE A 9 6.72 4.69 25.05
N ARG A 10 6.23 3.68 25.78
CA ARG A 10 6.32 3.65 27.26
C ARG A 10 7.68 3.16 27.76
N LYS A 11 8.50 2.59 26.88
CA LYS A 11 9.79 1.98 27.20
C LYS A 11 10.96 2.75 26.59
N GLU A 12 10.79 3.27 25.38
CA GLU A 12 11.85 3.93 24.61
C GLU A 12 11.31 5.20 23.94
N THR A 13 12.20 6.16 23.71
CA THR A 13 11.91 7.37 22.94
C THR A 13 11.75 7.05 21.47
N CYS A 14 10.83 7.75 20.80
CA CYS A 14 10.61 7.62 19.36
C CYS A 14 10.67 8.98 18.66
N ASP A 15 11.02 8.97 17.39
CA ASP A 15 11.05 10.17 16.54
C ASP A 15 9.64 10.53 16.05
N VAL A 16 8.83 9.51 15.71
CA VAL A 16 7.48 9.69 15.16
C VAL A 16 6.50 8.77 15.86
N TYR A 17 5.39 9.33 16.36
CA TYR A 17 4.28 8.55 16.87
C TYR A 17 3.43 8.00 15.71
N ILE A 18 3.21 6.69 15.68
CA ILE A 18 2.40 6.01 14.66
C ILE A 18 1.16 5.32 15.24
N GLY A 19 0.87 5.50 16.53
CA GLY A 19 -0.32 4.92 17.15
C GLY A 19 -1.62 5.63 16.73
N ARG A 20 -2.74 5.24 17.35
CA ARG A 20 -4.06 5.84 17.06
C ARG A 20 -4.22 7.23 17.67
N ALA A 21 -5.22 7.96 17.19
CA ALA A 21 -5.59 9.26 17.74
C ALA A 21 -5.92 9.16 19.23
N GLY A 22 -5.48 10.16 19.99
CA GLY A 22 -5.63 10.21 21.45
C GLY A 22 -4.40 10.79 22.14
N HIS A 23 -4.53 11.19 23.40
CA HIS A 23 -3.44 11.77 24.19
C HIS A 23 -2.70 12.93 23.48
N GLY A 24 -3.44 13.79 22.76
CA GLY A 24 -2.87 14.91 22.00
C GLY A 24 -2.15 14.51 20.71
N LYS A 25 -2.33 13.28 20.22
CA LYS A 25 -1.82 12.80 18.92
C LYS A 25 -2.97 12.63 17.93
N ASP A 26 -2.72 12.99 16.67
CA ASP A 26 -3.69 12.92 15.57
C ASP A 26 -3.94 11.48 15.07
N GLY A 27 -2.96 10.60 15.24
CA GLY A 27 -3.02 9.20 14.85
C GLY A 27 -3.00 8.95 13.35
N TYR A 28 -2.38 9.84 12.57
CA TYR A 28 -2.40 9.78 11.10
C TYR A 28 -1.93 8.44 10.50
N PHE A 29 -0.94 7.79 11.14
CA PHE A 29 -0.40 6.48 10.76
C PHE A 29 -1.01 5.31 11.57
N GLY A 30 -2.01 5.59 12.39
CA GLY A 30 -2.63 4.60 13.25
C GLY A 30 -3.46 3.60 12.46
N ASN A 31 -3.46 2.34 12.91
CA ASN A 31 -4.37 1.34 12.37
C ASN A 31 -5.83 1.73 12.64
N PRO A 32 -6.67 1.99 11.61
CA PRO A 32 -8.06 2.41 11.79
C PRO A 32 -8.95 1.29 12.36
N PHE A 33 -8.57 0.03 12.20
CA PHE A 33 -9.36 -1.12 12.65
C PHE A 33 -9.12 -1.38 14.13
N ARG A 34 -10.12 -1.10 14.96
CA ARG A 34 -10.04 -1.30 16.41
C ARG A 34 -9.93 -2.79 16.75
N LEU A 35 -9.07 -3.09 17.71
CA LEU A 35 -8.94 -4.41 18.29
C LEU A 35 -9.96 -4.50 19.42
N GLU A 36 -10.90 -5.42 19.32
CA GLU A 36 -11.85 -5.69 20.40
C GLU A 36 -11.17 -6.44 21.55
N VAL A 37 -11.72 -6.33 22.76
CA VAL A 37 -11.11 -6.88 23.99
C VAL A 37 -10.98 -8.40 23.91
N THR A 38 -11.90 -9.06 23.21
CA THR A 38 -11.96 -10.52 23.04
C THR A 38 -11.02 -11.04 21.96
N MET A 39 -10.44 -10.16 21.13
CA MET A 39 -9.63 -10.57 19.99
C MET A 39 -8.16 -10.73 20.37
N ALA A 40 -7.51 -11.74 19.78
CA ALA A 40 -6.07 -11.93 19.90
C ALA A 40 -5.28 -10.71 19.39
N ARG A 41 -4.18 -10.38 20.06
CA ARG A 41 -3.26 -9.33 19.59
C ARG A 41 -2.81 -9.65 18.16
N GLY A 42 -2.86 -8.66 17.27
CA GLY A 42 -2.47 -8.83 15.87
C GLY A 42 -3.60 -9.24 14.91
N SER A 43 -4.79 -9.58 15.39
CA SER A 43 -5.92 -10.01 14.54
C SER A 43 -6.41 -8.97 13.51
N THR A 44 -6.04 -7.71 13.68
CA THR A 44 -6.40 -6.61 12.76
C THR A 44 -5.31 -6.32 11.73
N LEU A 45 -4.17 -7.01 11.80
CA LEU A 45 -3.01 -6.70 10.96
C LEU A 45 -3.24 -7.03 9.49
N ASP A 46 -3.93 -8.13 9.17
CA ASP A 46 -4.24 -8.47 7.77
C ASP A 46 -5.14 -7.40 7.14
N ARG A 47 -6.16 -6.96 7.88
CA ARG A 47 -7.04 -5.88 7.44
C ARG A 47 -6.29 -4.56 7.29
N TYR A 48 -5.38 -4.28 8.23
CA TYR A 48 -4.50 -3.12 8.15
C TYR A 48 -3.56 -3.19 6.95
N ARG A 49 -2.98 -4.35 6.63
CA ARG A 49 -2.07 -4.55 5.50
C ARG A 49 -2.77 -4.20 4.18
N LYS A 50 -3.98 -4.73 3.97
CA LYS A 50 -4.81 -4.39 2.81
C LYS A 50 -5.12 -2.89 2.74
N TYR A 51 -5.58 -2.30 3.84
CA TYR A 51 -5.83 -0.85 3.91
C TYR A 51 -4.58 -0.01 3.62
N PHE A 52 -3.45 -0.41 4.18
CA PHE A 52 -2.19 0.30 4.08
C PHE A 52 -1.70 0.36 2.63
N TYR A 53 -1.64 -0.77 1.94
CA TYR A 53 -1.20 -0.81 0.54
C TYR A 53 -2.21 -0.16 -0.41
N HIS A 54 -3.51 -0.37 -0.18
CA HIS A 54 -4.52 0.33 -0.95
C HIS A 54 -4.39 1.86 -0.83
N ARG A 55 -4.18 2.36 0.40
CA ARG A 55 -3.96 3.79 0.64
C ARG A 55 -2.63 4.27 0.06
N LEU A 56 -1.57 3.45 0.09
CA LEU A 56 -0.32 3.76 -0.60
C LEU A 56 -0.54 3.91 -2.11
N GLY A 57 -1.38 3.11 -2.76
CA GLY A 57 -1.68 3.23 -4.19
C GLY A 57 -2.51 4.47 -4.53
N THR A 58 -3.44 4.86 -3.66
CA THR A 58 -4.48 5.87 -3.99
C THR A 58 -4.24 7.27 -3.42
N ASP A 59 -3.56 7.38 -2.27
CA ASP A 59 -3.32 8.63 -1.54
C ASP A 59 -1.83 9.02 -1.61
N ASP A 60 -1.51 9.93 -2.55
CA ASP A 60 -0.12 10.35 -2.82
C ASP A 60 0.52 11.08 -1.62
N GLU A 61 -0.28 11.81 -0.83
CA GLU A 61 0.21 12.49 0.37
C GLU A 61 0.53 11.48 1.47
N PHE A 62 -0.30 10.45 1.63
CA PHE A 62 0.02 9.34 2.54
C PHE A 62 1.30 8.63 2.13
N ARG A 63 1.46 8.29 0.84
CA ARG A 63 2.70 7.67 0.31
C ARG A 63 3.93 8.51 0.61
N LYS A 64 3.88 9.82 0.32
CA LYS A 64 4.97 10.76 0.62
C LYS A 64 5.28 10.83 2.12
N ARG A 65 4.27 10.85 2.98
CA ARG A 65 4.45 10.88 4.44
C ARG A 65 5.04 9.59 4.98
N ILE A 66 4.65 8.43 4.42
CA ILE A 66 5.26 7.15 4.75
C ILE A 66 6.74 7.15 4.35
N GLY A 67 7.11 7.59 3.14
CA GLY A 67 8.52 7.70 2.73
C GLY A 67 9.38 8.55 3.68
N LYS A 68 8.81 9.64 4.24
CA LYS A 68 9.48 10.48 5.25
C LYS A 68 9.72 9.80 6.60
N LEU A 69 9.25 8.56 6.80
CA LEU A 69 9.53 7.74 7.98
C LEU A 69 10.83 6.93 7.85
N GLN A 70 11.45 6.89 6.66
CA GLN A 70 12.68 6.13 6.43
C GLN A 70 13.77 6.51 7.43
N GLY A 71 14.35 5.50 8.08
CA GLY A 71 15.44 5.66 9.06
C GLY A 71 15.01 6.20 10.43
N LYS A 72 13.71 6.42 10.66
CA LYS A 72 13.19 6.94 11.94
C LYS A 72 12.79 5.82 12.91
N THR A 73 12.77 6.16 14.19
CA THR A 73 12.21 5.35 15.27
C THR A 73 10.71 5.61 15.38
N LEU A 74 9.89 4.62 15.02
CA LEU A 74 8.44 4.68 15.02
C LEU A 74 7.88 4.21 16.36
N GLY A 75 7.09 5.06 17.01
CA GLY A 75 6.52 4.82 18.33
C GLY A 75 5.09 4.29 18.26
N CYS A 76 4.86 3.10 18.82
CA CYS A 76 3.52 2.55 19.05
C CYS A 76 3.38 2.02 20.49
N PHE A 77 2.17 1.67 20.91
CA PHE A 77 1.93 1.01 22.19
C PHE A 77 1.95 -0.52 22.12
N CYS A 78 1.86 -1.11 20.92
CA CYS A 78 1.64 -2.55 20.75
C CYS A 78 2.86 -3.41 21.08
N LYS A 79 4.07 -2.92 20.80
CA LYS A 79 5.32 -3.66 21.03
C LYS A 79 5.43 -4.10 22.51
N PRO A 80 5.88 -5.32 22.82
CA PRO A 80 6.53 -6.29 21.92
C PRO A 80 5.57 -7.17 21.09
N ASN A 81 4.25 -7.04 21.25
CA ASN A 81 3.28 -7.81 20.45
C ASN A 81 3.30 -7.37 18.98
N PRO A 82 2.71 -8.18 18.05
CA PRO A 82 2.56 -7.80 16.65
C PRO A 82 1.97 -6.39 16.49
N CYS A 83 2.60 -5.57 15.66
CA CYS A 83 2.30 -4.14 15.54
C CYS A 83 2.12 -3.76 14.07
N HIS A 84 1.20 -2.82 13.80
CA HIS A 84 1.00 -2.29 12.45
C HIS A 84 2.24 -1.52 11.95
N GLY A 85 3.04 -0.98 12.88
CA GLY A 85 4.34 -0.40 12.58
C GLY A 85 5.31 -1.37 11.94
N ASP A 86 5.16 -2.69 12.17
CA ASP A 86 6.00 -3.69 11.53
C ASP A 86 5.73 -3.77 10.02
N ILE A 87 4.49 -3.57 9.59
CA ILE A 87 4.09 -3.51 8.18
C ILE A 87 4.65 -2.23 7.53
N ILE A 88 4.57 -1.08 8.23
CA ILE A 88 5.18 0.17 7.74
C ILE A 88 6.70 0.00 7.58
N LYS A 89 7.36 -0.59 8.59
CA LYS A 89 8.79 -0.85 8.56
C LYS A 89 9.16 -1.80 7.41
N GLU A 90 8.41 -2.87 7.21
CA GLU A 90 8.64 -3.82 6.13
C GLU A 90 8.62 -3.13 4.76
N TYR A 91 7.61 -2.28 4.51
CA TYR A 91 7.55 -1.48 3.28
C TYR A 91 8.75 -0.56 3.10
N LEU A 92 9.15 0.14 4.17
CA LEU A 92 10.29 1.06 4.19
C LEU A 92 11.65 0.35 3.98
N ASP A 93 11.78 -0.87 4.48
CA ASP A 93 12.97 -1.68 4.23
C ASP A 93 13.05 -2.09 2.75
N ARG A 94 11.94 -2.53 2.15
CA ARG A 94 11.89 -2.86 0.71
C ARG A 94 12.20 -1.65 -0.17
N LEU A 95 11.65 -0.47 0.17
CA LEU A 95 11.97 0.77 -0.55
C LEU A 95 13.45 1.16 -0.47
N ALA A 96 14.17 0.74 0.56
CA ALA A 96 15.61 1.01 0.67
C ALA A 96 16.47 -0.03 -0.07
N GLU A 97 15.93 -1.21 -0.34
CA GLU A 97 16.58 -2.27 -1.13
C GLU A 97 16.40 -2.04 -2.63
N ASN A 98 15.26 -1.47 -3.04
CA ASN A 98 14.99 -1.11 -4.42
C ASN A 98 15.56 0.28 -4.74
N ALA A 99 16.53 0.35 -5.65
CA ALA A 99 17.15 1.63 -6.05
C ALA A 99 16.26 2.49 -6.96
N ASP A 100 15.28 1.86 -7.62
CA ASP A 100 14.39 2.51 -8.57
C ASP A 100 13.14 3.05 -7.87
N GLU A 101 12.80 4.31 -8.17
CA GLU A 101 11.59 4.93 -7.66
C GLU A 101 10.37 4.30 -8.32
N VAL A 102 9.53 3.64 -7.51
CA VAL A 102 8.24 3.12 -7.97
C VAL A 102 7.29 4.29 -8.23
N VAL A 103 7.02 4.55 -9.51
CA VAL A 103 6.05 5.58 -9.93
C VAL A 103 4.67 4.93 -10.11
N ILE A 104 3.71 5.35 -9.29
CA ILE A 104 2.32 4.90 -9.38
C ILE A 104 1.47 6.04 -9.96
N GLY A 105 1.00 5.84 -11.18
CA GLY A 105 0.04 6.70 -11.86
C GLY A 105 -1.40 6.40 -11.45
N LYS A 106 -2.35 7.06 -12.12
CA LYS A 106 -3.79 6.89 -11.88
C LYS A 106 -4.54 6.76 -13.20
N ILE A 107 -5.43 5.77 -13.26
CA ILE A 107 -6.48 5.71 -14.28
C ILE A 107 -7.84 5.97 -13.65
N HIS A 108 -8.81 6.38 -14.47
CA HIS A 108 -10.16 6.67 -14.02
C HIS A 108 -11.13 5.70 -14.67
N TRP A 109 -11.94 5.04 -13.86
CA TRP A 109 -12.98 4.13 -14.30
C TRP A 109 -14.27 4.44 -13.56
N LYS A 110 -15.35 4.74 -14.30
CA LYS A 110 -16.68 5.08 -13.75
C LYS A 110 -16.68 6.15 -12.63
N GLY A 111 -15.78 7.13 -12.72
CA GLY A 111 -15.63 8.19 -11.72
C GLY A 111 -14.81 7.81 -10.48
N CYS A 112 -14.34 6.56 -10.40
CA CYS A 112 -13.37 6.10 -9.42
C CYS A 112 -11.95 6.19 -10.00
N SER A 113 -10.95 6.37 -9.14
CA SER A 113 -9.53 6.42 -9.53
C SER A 113 -8.81 5.18 -9.01
N TYR A 114 -8.06 4.52 -9.89
CA TYR A 114 -7.31 3.30 -9.60
C TYR A 114 -5.83 3.52 -9.85
N PRO A 115 -4.96 2.97 -8.99
CA PRO A 115 -3.52 3.04 -9.19
C PRO A 115 -3.12 2.19 -10.39
N VAL A 116 -2.19 2.70 -11.19
CA VAL A 116 -1.61 1.99 -12.35
C VAL A 116 -0.11 2.20 -12.37
N ARG A 117 0.63 1.21 -12.87
CA ARG A 117 2.04 1.36 -13.24
C ARG A 117 2.19 1.23 -14.75
N GLU A 118 2.94 2.16 -15.33
CA GLU A 118 3.40 2.09 -16.72
C GLU A 118 4.84 1.55 -16.70
N ILE A 119 5.05 0.42 -17.34
CA ILE A 119 6.33 -0.28 -17.41
C ILE A 119 6.84 -0.18 -18.83
N ASP A 120 7.85 0.66 -19.04
CA ASP A 120 8.48 0.83 -20.34
C ASP A 120 9.46 -0.31 -20.62
N THR A 121 9.25 -1.00 -21.73
CA THR A 121 10.20 -1.98 -22.30
C THR A 121 10.72 -1.47 -23.64
N ASP A 122 11.74 -2.13 -24.20
CA ASP A 122 12.34 -1.73 -25.48
C ASP A 122 11.33 -1.63 -26.64
N ASN A 123 10.21 -2.37 -26.56
CA ASN A 123 9.25 -2.50 -27.67
C ASN A 123 7.86 -1.92 -27.38
N ARG A 124 7.42 -1.86 -26.12
CA ARG A 124 6.12 -1.30 -25.74
C ARG A 124 6.07 -0.92 -24.25
N THR A 125 5.12 -0.04 -23.92
CA THR A 125 4.74 0.25 -22.54
C THR A 125 3.64 -0.71 -22.11
N PHE A 126 3.79 -1.31 -20.93
CA PHE A 126 2.80 -2.18 -20.31
C PHE A 126 2.11 -1.47 -19.16
N ARG A 127 0.81 -1.67 -19.01
CA ARG A 127 0.01 -1.08 -17.94
C ARG A 127 -0.48 -2.14 -16.98
N VAL A 128 -0.07 -2.04 -15.72
CA VAL A 128 -0.50 -2.96 -14.66
C VAL A 128 -1.33 -2.19 -13.63
N SER A 129 -2.55 -2.65 -13.36
CA SER A 129 -3.45 -2.06 -12.38
C SER A 129 -3.78 -3.05 -11.25
N VAL A 130 -4.71 -2.69 -10.36
CA VAL A 130 -5.14 -3.52 -9.23
C VAL A 130 -6.29 -4.45 -9.58
N GLU A 131 -6.33 -5.64 -8.97
CA GLU A 131 -7.41 -6.63 -9.14
C GLU A 131 -8.81 -6.05 -8.87
N SER A 132 -8.95 -5.08 -7.97
CA SER A 132 -10.23 -4.41 -7.71
C SER A 132 -10.82 -3.72 -8.95
N LEU A 133 -9.97 -3.16 -9.83
CA LEU A 133 -10.42 -2.64 -11.12
C LEU A 133 -10.88 -3.78 -12.03
N ARG A 134 -10.10 -4.87 -12.12
CA ARG A 134 -10.45 -6.04 -12.93
C ARG A 134 -11.83 -6.57 -12.55
N ASP A 135 -12.08 -6.72 -11.26
CA ASP A 135 -13.34 -7.26 -10.75
C ASP A 135 -14.53 -6.38 -11.14
N GLU A 136 -14.39 -5.06 -11.08
CA GLU A 136 -15.41 -4.12 -11.55
C GLU A 136 -15.65 -4.24 -13.05
N MET A 137 -14.59 -4.30 -13.86
CA MET A 137 -14.70 -4.44 -15.32
C MET A 137 -15.34 -5.78 -15.72
N ILE A 138 -14.97 -6.89 -15.07
CA ILE A 138 -15.60 -8.20 -15.31
C ILE A 138 -17.08 -8.19 -14.95
N ASN A 139 -17.45 -7.56 -13.83
CA ASN A 139 -18.84 -7.43 -13.43
C ASN A 139 -19.65 -6.63 -14.46
N ASP A 140 -19.05 -5.59 -15.03
CA ASP A 140 -19.69 -4.78 -16.07
C ASP A 140 -19.88 -5.53 -17.38
N ILE A 141 -18.87 -6.28 -17.83
CA ILE A 141 -18.97 -7.17 -19.01
C ILE A 141 -20.11 -8.18 -18.80
N ARG A 142 -20.18 -8.81 -17.62
CA ARG A 142 -21.25 -9.75 -17.27
C ARG A 142 -22.64 -9.11 -17.28
N ASN A 143 -22.71 -7.82 -16.99
CA ASN A 143 -23.95 -7.03 -17.04
C ASN A 143 -24.25 -6.44 -18.42
N GLY A 144 -23.46 -6.77 -19.45
CA GLY A 144 -23.71 -6.39 -20.84
C GLY A 144 -23.33 -4.94 -21.19
N ILE A 145 -22.46 -4.30 -20.40
CA ILE A 145 -21.95 -2.95 -20.69
C ILE A 145 -20.82 -3.10 -21.72
N TYR A 146 -21.14 -3.03 -23.02
CA TYR A 146 -20.20 -3.33 -24.11
C TYR A 146 -19.05 -2.31 -24.21
N GLU A 147 -19.28 -1.08 -23.73
CA GLU A 147 -18.27 -0.02 -23.61
C GLU A 147 -17.09 -0.40 -22.70
N THR A 148 -17.20 -1.50 -21.94
CA THR A 148 -16.09 -2.04 -21.15
C THR A 148 -15.07 -2.82 -21.96
N MET A 149 -15.41 -3.30 -23.16
CA MET A 149 -14.49 -4.10 -23.96
C MET A 149 -13.32 -3.27 -24.49
N GLU A 150 -13.56 -2.05 -24.99
CA GLU A 150 -12.48 -1.16 -25.46
C GLU A 150 -11.60 -0.64 -24.32
N ALA A 151 -12.17 -0.35 -23.15
CA ALA A 151 -11.39 0.12 -22.00
C ALA A 151 -10.58 -0.99 -21.30
N CYS A 152 -11.01 -2.26 -21.39
CA CYS A 152 -10.23 -3.40 -20.92
C CYS A 152 -8.92 -3.59 -21.70
N GLU A 153 -8.87 -3.13 -22.95
CA GLU A 153 -7.69 -3.26 -23.80
C GLU A 153 -6.55 -2.30 -23.40
N GLU A 154 -6.81 -1.34 -22.50
CA GLU A 154 -5.79 -0.39 -22.03
C GLU A 154 -4.92 -0.92 -20.88
N ILE A 155 -5.28 -2.05 -20.25
CA ILE A 155 -4.56 -2.62 -19.10
C ILE A 155 -4.07 -4.04 -19.43
N ASP A 156 -2.75 -4.20 -19.47
CA ASP A 156 -2.08 -5.46 -19.81
C ASP A 156 -2.12 -6.48 -18.66
N GLY A 157 -2.14 -6.02 -17.40
CA GLY A 157 -2.04 -6.89 -16.22
C GLY A 157 -2.76 -6.37 -14.99
N TYR A 158 -3.11 -7.26 -14.06
CA TYR A 158 -3.64 -6.85 -12.76
C TYR A 158 -3.02 -7.66 -11.63
N CYS A 159 -2.69 -6.98 -10.53
CA CYS A 159 -2.04 -7.52 -9.34
C CYS A 159 -2.67 -6.99 -8.05
N THR A 160 -2.21 -7.43 -6.88
CA THR A 160 -2.66 -6.88 -5.60
C THR A 160 -2.11 -5.47 -5.35
N ASP A 161 -2.77 -4.66 -4.50
CA ASP A 161 -2.26 -3.34 -4.12
C ASP A 161 -0.84 -3.41 -3.52
N GLU A 162 -0.53 -4.51 -2.82
CA GLU A 162 0.79 -4.73 -2.22
C GLU A 162 1.87 -4.98 -3.28
N GLU A 163 1.60 -5.86 -4.24
CA GLU A 163 2.53 -6.16 -5.34
C GLU A 163 2.80 -4.92 -6.16
N LEU A 164 1.74 -4.17 -6.52
CA LEU A 164 1.88 -2.92 -7.26
C LEU A 164 2.80 -1.91 -6.56
N CYS A 165 2.72 -1.84 -5.22
CA CYS A 165 3.50 -0.91 -4.41
C CYS A 165 4.92 -1.38 -4.05
N THR A 166 5.23 -2.68 -4.17
CA THR A 166 6.47 -3.24 -3.59
C THR A 166 7.37 -3.96 -4.57
N LEU A 167 6.84 -4.51 -5.65
CA LEU A 167 7.63 -5.18 -6.68
C LEU A 167 8.36 -4.15 -7.55
N SER A 168 9.51 -4.54 -8.08
CA SER A 168 10.17 -3.79 -9.17
C SER A 168 9.37 -3.89 -10.47
N ASP A 169 9.62 -2.99 -11.42
CA ASP A 169 8.99 -3.07 -12.76
C ASP A 169 9.32 -4.40 -13.44
N VAL A 170 10.54 -4.91 -13.27
CA VAL A 170 10.97 -6.20 -13.85
C VAL A 170 10.20 -7.37 -13.25
N GLU A 171 9.93 -7.36 -11.95
CA GLU A 171 9.15 -8.40 -11.28
C GLU A 171 7.67 -8.35 -11.70
N LEU A 172 7.06 -7.16 -11.68
CA LEU A 172 5.67 -6.97 -12.14
C LEU A 172 5.50 -7.42 -13.59
N TYR A 173 6.42 -7.00 -14.45
CA TYR A 173 6.43 -7.37 -15.86
C TYR A 173 6.45 -8.90 -16.02
N LYS A 174 7.39 -9.59 -15.38
CA LYS A 174 7.51 -11.05 -15.49
C LYS A 174 6.30 -11.81 -14.95
N MET A 175 5.57 -11.24 -14.00
CA MET A 175 4.44 -11.91 -13.36
C MET A 175 3.12 -11.70 -14.09
N TYR A 176 2.92 -10.54 -14.73
CA TYR A 176 1.60 -10.10 -15.20
C TYR A 176 1.52 -9.64 -16.65
N CYS A 177 2.62 -9.68 -17.41
CA CYS A 177 2.71 -9.19 -18.78
C CYS A 177 3.37 -10.20 -19.74
#